data_AF-A0AAD4DKN6-F1
#
_entry.id   AF-A0AAD4DKN6-F1
#
_cell.length_a   1.000
_cell.length_b   1.000
_cell.length_c   1.000
_cell.angle_alpha   90.00
_cell.angle_beta   90.00
_cell.angle_gamma   90.00
#
_symmetry.space_group_name_H-M   'P 1'
#
loop_
_entity.id
_entity.type
_entity.pdbx_description
1 polymer ?
#
loop_
_entity_poly.entity_id
_entity_poly.type
_entity_poly.pdbx_seq_one_letter_code
_entity_poly.pdbx_strand_id
1 'polypeptide(L)'
;MSGPIQDGRYRIWRSPEQQQLVVTMAGSDSMAVLSHPGQLEDPEKGIWIVSSVTTPSNTVNLASADAVSATVQHEVSKAYLALDKLDNPSRGSPIYVRSKDRQVWTLSPASTTGGEGASKNEFHIGYPDLVDGEVLVVDNSFARSFPPRLALQPLGADIGPTGLPWQFELVD
;
A
#
# COMPACT_ATOMS: atom_id res chain seq x y z
N MET A 1 1.95 16.91 -12.45
CA MET A 1 1.20 16.51 -11.26
C MET A 1 0.56 15.16 -11.55
N SER A 2 0.75 14.20 -10.66
CA SER A 2 0.05 12.91 -10.69
C SER A 2 -1.38 13.15 -10.21
N GLY A 3 -2.38 12.72 -10.99
CA GLY A 3 -3.79 12.85 -10.60
C GLY A 3 -4.22 11.77 -9.61
N PRO A 4 -5.50 11.74 -9.21
CA PRO A 4 -6.01 10.69 -8.34
C PRO A 4 -5.87 9.32 -9.02
N ILE A 5 -5.55 8.29 -8.23
CA ILE A 5 -5.55 6.91 -8.72
C ILE A 5 -6.94 6.54 -9.24
N GLN A 6 -6.99 5.80 -10.34
CA GLN A 6 -8.23 5.32 -10.94
C GLN A 6 -8.55 3.90 -10.46
N ASP A 7 -9.80 3.49 -10.61
CA ASP A 7 -10.18 2.09 -10.42
C ASP A 7 -9.55 1.22 -11.50
N GLY A 8 -9.04 0.04 -11.12
CA GLY A 8 -8.36 -0.82 -12.08
C GLY A 8 -7.59 -1.98 -11.46
N ARG A 9 -6.95 -2.77 -12.33
CA ARG A 9 -6.03 -3.85 -11.97
C ARG A 9 -4.61 -3.30 -11.98
N TYR A 10 -3.88 -3.52 -10.91
CA TYR A 10 -2.56 -2.95 -10.70
C TYR A 10 -1.57 -3.98 -10.19
N ARG A 11 -0.34 -3.91 -10.68
CA ARG A 11 0.82 -4.43 -9.97
C ARG A 11 1.35 -3.34 -9.05
N ILE A 12 1.47 -3.64 -7.76
CA ILE A 12 1.97 -2.70 -6.75
C ILE A 12 3.40 -3.10 -6.40
N TRP A 13 4.36 -2.21 -6.62
CA TRP A 13 5.78 -2.53 -6.44
C TRP A 13 6.63 -1.35 -5.99
N ARG A 14 7.87 -1.65 -5.59
CA ARG A 14 8.93 -0.68 -5.33
C ARG A 14 10.27 -1.25 -5.80
N SER A 15 11.21 -0.39 -6.18
CA SER A 15 12.57 -0.81 -6.55
C SER A 15 13.62 -0.22 -5.62
N PRO A 16 13.73 -0.69 -4.36
CA PRO A 16 14.87 -0.36 -3.52
C PRO A 16 16.14 -0.88 -4.20
N GLU A 17 17.16 -0.01 -4.35
CA GLU A 17 18.52 -0.41 -4.74
C GLU A 17 18.57 -1.30 -6.02
N GLN A 18 17.77 -0.95 -7.04
CA GLN A 18 17.66 -1.66 -8.33
C GLN A 18 16.99 -3.04 -8.30
N GLN A 19 16.42 -3.48 -7.18
CA GLN A 19 15.67 -4.72 -7.10
C GLN A 19 14.17 -4.45 -6.96
N GLN A 20 13.38 -4.86 -7.97
CA GLN A 20 11.93 -4.75 -7.92
C GLN A 20 11.36 -5.76 -6.91
N LEU A 21 10.54 -5.25 -5.99
CA LEU A 21 9.76 -5.99 -5.01
C LEU A 21 8.28 -5.71 -5.24
N VAL A 22 7.49 -6.76 -5.42
CA VAL A 22 6.05 -6.69 -5.66
C VAL A 22 5.31 -7.09 -4.38
N VAL A 23 4.23 -6.37 -4.08
CA VAL A 23 3.30 -6.73 -3.00
C VAL A 23 2.54 -7.99 -3.40
N THR A 24 2.65 -9.04 -2.60
CA THR A 24 2.01 -10.34 -2.83
C THR A 24 1.58 -10.97 -1.50
N MET A 25 1.22 -12.25 -1.52
CA MET A 25 0.74 -13.02 -0.38
C MET A 25 1.53 -14.32 -0.25
N ALA A 26 1.71 -14.78 0.99
CA ALA A 26 2.29 -16.10 1.28
C ALA A 26 1.23 -17.23 1.28
N GLY A 27 -0.06 -16.89 1.21
CA GLY A 27 -1.20 -17.83 1.22
C GLY A 27 -2.52 -17.12 1.54
N SER A 28 -3.67 -17.78 1.38
CA SER A 28 -4.96 -17.20 1.77
C SER A 28 -5.01 -16.90 3.28
N ASP A 29 -5.53 -15.74 3.68
CA ASP A 29 -5.55 -15.27 5.07
C ASP A 29 -4.15 -15.20 5.71
N SER A 30 -3.12 -14.91 4.90
CA SER A 30 -1.73 -14.74 5.34
C SER A 30 -1.32 -13.29 5.48
N MET A 31 -0.13 -13.07 6.01
CA MET A 31 0.54 -11.77 5.92
C MET A 31 0.74 -11.37 4.45
N ALA A 32 0.66 -10.06 4.18
CA ALA A 32 1.13 -9.48 2.94
C ALA A 32 2.67 -9.44 2.96
N VAL A 33 3.28 -9.86 1.86
CA VAL A 33 4.72 -10.03 1.75
C VAL A 33 5.25 -9.36 0.49
N LEU A 34 6.56 -9.23 0.42
CA LEU A 34 7.27 -8.74 -0.74
C LEU A 34 8.03 -9.88 -1.39
N SER A 35 8.01 -9.93 -2.72
CA SER A 35 8.73 -10.93 -3.49
C SER A 35 9.27 -10.33 -4.77
N HIS A 36 10.36 -10.89 -5.28
CA HIS A 36 10.83 -10.53 -6.60
C HIS A 36 9.87 -11.06 -7.68
N PRO A 37 9.61 -10.30 -8.77
CA PRO A 37 8.73 -10.76 -9.84
C PRO A 37 9.12 -12.15 -10.39
N GLY A 38 10.42 -12.42 -10.57
CA GLY A 38 10.92 -13.70 -11.07
C GLY A 38 10.83 -14.87 -10.08
N GLN A 39 10.45 -14.63 -8.83
CA GLN A 39 10.22 -15.67 -7.81
C GLN A 39 8.73 -16.01 -7.63
N LEU A 40 7.84 -15.25 -8.27
CA LEU A 40 6.42 -15.56 -8.26
C LEU A 40 6.18 -16.80 -9.14
N GLU A 41 5.70 -17.88 -8.54
CA GLU A 41 5.28 -19.08 -9.28
C GLU A 41 4.15 -18.77 -10.29
N ASP A 42 3.36 -17.75 -9.97
CA ASP A 42 2.26 -17.24 -10.78
C ASP A 42 2.30 -15.70 -10.72
N PRO A 43 2.54 -15.01 -11.85
CA PRO A 43 2.54 -13.55 -11.92
C PRO A 43 1.24 -12.89 -11.43
N GLU A 44 0.11 -13.59 -11.53
CA GLU A 44 -1.20 -13.10 -11.09
C GLU A 44 -1.28 -12.94 -9.56
N LYS A 45 -0.39 -13.62 -8.80
CA LYS A 45 -0.26 -13.43 -7.33
C LYS A 45 0.26 -12.04 -6.94
N GLY A 46 0.72 -11.24 -7.91
CA GLY A 46 1.17 -9.86 -7.71
C GLY A 46 0.14 -8.81 -8.13
N ILE A 47 -1.07 -9.21 -8.57
CA ILE A 47 -2.07 -8.28 -9.11
C ILE A 47 -3.15 -7.98 -8.08
N TRP A 48 -3.47 -6.69 -7.98
CA TRP A 48 -4.41 -6.12 -7.03
C TRP A 48 -5.43 -5.24 -7.77
N ILE A 49 -6.70 -5.41 -7.43
CA ILE A 49 -7.80 -4.58 -7.88
C ILE A 49 -7.95 -3.42 -6.89
N VAL A 50 -7.78 -2.21 -7.38
CA VAL A 50 -8.09 -0.98 -6.65
C VAL A 50 -9.52 -0.56 -7.00
N SER A 51 -10.33 -0.31 -5.99
CA SER A 51 -11.69 0.19 -6.15
C SER A 51 -11.96 1.34 -5.19
N SER A 52 -12.19 2.52 -5.74
CA SER A 52 -12.56 3.71 -4.99
C SER A 52 -13.88 3.51 -4.25
N VAL A 53 -13.95 4.13 -3.07
CA VAL A 53 -15.12 4.09 -2.19
C VAL A 53 -15.51 5.53 -1.90
N THR A 54 -16.79 5.84 -2.11
CA THR A 54 -17.36 7.12 -1.71
C THR A 54 -17.60 7.10 -0.20
N THR A 55 -16.61 7.53 0.58
CA THR A 55 -16.78 7.82 2.00
C THR A 55 -17.29 9.26 2.16
N PRO A 56 -18.31 9.53 3.01
CA PRO A 56 -18.67 10.89 3.35
C PRO A 56 -17.46 11.58 3.97
N SER A 57 -16.98 12.64 3.32
CA SER A 57 -15.76 13.37 3.62
C SER A 57 -15.73 13.84 5.07
N ASN A 58 -15.04 13.14 5.96
CA ASN A 58 -14.67 13.67 7.29
C ASN A 58 -13.32 13.16 7.83
N THR A 59 -12.64 12.23 7.17
CA THR A 59 -11.36 11.68 7.66
C THR A 59 -10.40 11.39 6.51
N VAL A 60 -9.86 12.44 5.88
CA VAL A 60 -8.71 12.32 4.97
C VAL A 60 -7.56 13.09 5.61
N ASN A 61 -6.71 12.40 6.37
CA ASN A 61 -5.59 13.03 7.10
C ASN A 61 -4.35 13.26 6.22
N LEU A 62 -4.27 12.61 5.06
CA LEU A 62 -3.34 12.95 3.99
C LEU A 62 -3.99 14.05 3.14
N ALA A 63 -3.76 15.32 3.50
CA ALA A 63 -4.33 16.50 2.85
C ALA A 63 -3.78 16.72 1.41
N SER A 64 -3.99 15.76 0.51
CA SER A 64 -3.88 15.94 -0.93
C SER A 64 -5.29 16.01 -1.51
N ALA A 65 -5.54 17.02 -2.36
CA ALA A 65 -6.81 17.14 -3.08
C ALA A 65 -7.11 15.92 -3.97
N ASP A 66 -6.06 15.16 -4.33
CA ASP A 66 -6.12 14.00 -5.20
C ASP A 66 -6.06 12.66 -4.42
N ALA A 67 -6.16 12.68 -3.09
CA ALA A 67 -6.24 11.46 -2.30
C ALA A 67 -7.61 10.78 -2.46
N VAL A 68 -7.60 9.46 -2.65
CA VAL A 68 -8.80 8.65 -2.88
C VAL A 68 -8.95 7.62 -1.76
N SER A 69 -10.15 7.49 -1.18
CA SER A 69 -10.49 6.35 -0.33
C SER A 69 -10.75 5.14 -1.21
N ALA A 70 -10.07 4.02 -0.98
CA ALA A 70 -10.17 2.84 -1.82
C ALA A 70 -9.97 1.55 -1.04
N THR A 71 -10.51 0.45 -1.57
CA THR A 71 -10.16 -0.91 -1.15
C THR A 71 -9.13 -1.50 -2.11
N VAL A 72 -8.21 -2.31 -1.59
CA VAL A 72 -7.17 -2.99 -2.38
C VAL A 72 -7.38 -4.49 -2.25
N GLN A 73 -7.91 -5.12 -3.29
CA GLN A 73 -8.30 -6.54 -3.31
C GLN A 73 -7.34 -7.36 -4.15
N HIS A 74 -6.81 -8.46 -3.62
CA HIS A 74 -5.97 -9.37 -4.40
C HIS A 74 -6.79 -10.07 -5.48
N GLU A 75 -6.30 -10.07 -6.73
CA GLU A 75 -7.08 -10.49 -7.88
C GLU A 75 -7.51 -11.96 -7.81
N VAL A 76 -6.58 -12.88 -7.51
CA VAL A 76 -6.88 -14.33 -7.54
C VAL A 76 -7.73 -14.74 -6.34
N SER A 77 -7.33 -14.35 -5.13
CA SER A 77 -7.97 -14.82 -3.89
C SER A 77 -9.23 -14.05 -3.51
N LYS A 78 -9.45 -12.87 -4.12
CA LYS A 78 -10.51 -11.92 -3.75
C LYS A 78 -10.46 -11.41 -2.29
N ALA A 79 -9.39 -11.72 -1.57
CA ALA A 79 -9.11 -11.18 -0.24
C ALA A 79 -8.54 -9.76 -0.32
N TYR A 80 -8.68 -8.98 0.75
CA TYR A 80 -8.31 -7.57 0.80
C TYR A 80 -7.02 -7.36 1.59
N LEU A 81 -6.26 -6.35 1.19
CA LEU A 81 -5.19 -5.81 2.02
C LEU A 81 -5.82 -5.21 3.28
N ALA A 82 -5.44 -5.69 4.46
CA ALA A 82 -6.05 -5.31 5.73
C ALA A 82 -5.06 -5.43 6.90
N LEU A 83 -5.38 -4.82 8.03
CA LEU A 83 -4.69 -5.07 9.29
C LEU A 83 -5.11 -6.42 9.89
N ASP A 84 -4.25 -6.99 10.72
CA ASP A 84 -4.61 -8.15 11.54
C ASP A 84 -5.72 -7.83 12.55
N LYS A 85 -5.63 -6.64 13.15
CA LYS A 85 -6.52 -6.14 14.20
C LYS A 85 -6.94 -4.72 13.85
N LEU A 86 -8.14 -4.60 13.29
CA LEU A 86 -8.70 -3.31 12.86
C LEU A 86 -8.93 -2.35 14.04
N ASP A 87 -9.28 -2.88 15.22
CA ASP A 87 -9.70 -2.06 16.37
C ASP A 87 -8.53 -1.46 17.16
N ASN A 88 -7.29 -1.82 16.84
CA ASN A 88 -6.11 -1.32 17.54
C ASN A 88 -4.92 -1.10 16.58
N PRO A 89 -5.07 -0.18 15.61
CA PRO A 89 -3.98 0.17 14.72
C PRO A 89 -2.87 0.84 15.51
N SER A 90 -1.62 0.48 15.22
CA SER A 90 -0.44 1.06 15.83
C SER A 90 0.75 0.97 14.88
N ARG A 91 1.79 1.78 15.12
CA ARG A 91 3.06 1.64 14.40
C ARG A 91 3.58 0.21 14.50
N GLY A 92 3.99 -0.34 13.36
CA GLY A 92 4.46 -1.72 13.24
C GLY A 92 3.34 -2.76 13.12
N SER A 93 2.06 -2.34 13.13
CA SER A 93 0.94 -3.25 12.92
C SER A 93 1.10 -3.98 11.58
N PRO A 94 1.10 -5.31 11.58
CA PRO A 94 1.33 -6.10 10.38
C PRO A 94 0.17 -5.97 9.38
N ILE A 95 0.52 -5.98 8.10
CA ILE A 95 -0.46 -6.02 7.00
C ILE A 95 -0.68 -7.46 6.55
N TYR A 96 -1.93 -7.81 6.34
CA TYR A 96 -2.44 -9.11 5.95
C TYR A 96 -3.26 -9.02 4.66
N VAL A 97 -3.54 -10.19 4.10
CA VAL A 97 -4.45 -10.40 2.98
C VAL A 97 -5.63 -11.21 3.51
N ARG A 98 -6.74 -10.54 3.85
CA ARG A 98 -7.88 -11.10 4.61
C ARG A 98 -9.12 -11.23 3.74
N SER A 99 -9.75 -12.40 3.73
CA SER A 99 -10.92 -12.70 2.89
C SER A 99 -12.19 -11.91 3.25
N LYS A 100 -12.34 -11.52 4.51
CA LYS A 100 -13.58 -10.88 5.03
C LYS A 100 -13.43 -9.39 5.33
N ASP A 101 -12.19 -8.89 5.44
CA ASP A 101 -11.93 -7.55 5.96
C ASP A 101 -11.71 -6.57 4.83
N ARG A 102 -12.81 -5.98 4.33
CA ARG A 102 -12.79 -4.97 3.27
C ARG A 102 -12.32 -3.61 3.81
N GLN A 103 -11.08 -3.55 4.30
CA GLN A 103 -10.50 -2.33 4.84
C GLN A 103 -10.37 -1.26 3.75
N VAL A 104 -10.79 -0.04 4.11
CA VAL A 104 -10.61 1.15 3.28
C VAL A 104 -9.30 1.81 3.65
N TRP A 105 -8.51 2.13 2.63
CA TRP A 105 -7.24 2.84 2.71
C TRP A 105 -7.37 4.20 2.04
N THR A 106 -6.49 5.13 2.41
CA THR A 106 -6.32 6.39 1.70
C THR A 106 -5.15 6.26 0.72
N LEU A 107 -5.42 6.27 -0.57
CA LEU A 107 -4.41 6.29 -1.62
C LEU A 107 -4.09 7.73 -2.00
N SER A 108 -2.92 8.22 -1.60
CA SER A 108 -2.51 9.61 -1.82
C SER A 108 -1.31 9.69 -2.76
N PRO A 109 -1.35 10.52 -3.82
CA PRO A 109 -0.20 10.70 -4.70
C PRO A 109 1.04 11.14 -3.92
N ALA A 110 2.19 10.59 -4.26
CA ALA A 110 3.46 11.06 -3.74
C ALA A 110 3.81 12.41 -4.37
N SER A 111 3.83 13.47 -3.57
CA SER A 111 4.47 14.73 -3.93
C SER A 111 5.96 14.56 -3.72
N THR A 112 6.74 14.26 -4.76
CA THR A 112 8.20 14.26 -4.64
C THR A 112 8.68 15.69 -4.36
N THR A 113 8.93 15.99 -3.08
CA THR A 113 9.74 17.12 -2.65
C THR A 113 11.20 16.82 -2.99
N GLY A 114 11.61 17.18 -4.21
CA GLY A 114 13.03 17.27 -4.60
C GLY A 114 13.52 16.15 -5.53
N GLY A 115 14.07 16.57 -6.67
CA GLY A 115 14.72 15.70 -7.65
C GLY A 115 13.79 15.34 -8.82
N GLU A 116 14.26 15.58 -10.03
CA GLU A 116 13.52 15.46 -11.28
C GLU A 116 12.83 14.10 -11.46
N GLY A 117 11.53 14.15 -11.78
CA GLY A 117 10.78 13.00 -12.30
C GLY A 117 9.85 12.32 -11.30
N ALA A 118 8.86 13.03 -10.75
CA ALA A 118 7.70 12.37 -10.15
C ALA A 118 7.10 11.41 -11.20
N SER A 119 7.21 10.11 -10.96
CA SER A 119 6.52 9.16 -11.82
C SER A 119 5.02 9.34 -11.58
N LYS A 120 4.23 9.34 -12.66
CA LYS A 120 2.80 9.71 -12.57
C LYS A 120 1.95 8.74 -11.73
N ASN A 121 2.54 7.66 -11.23
CA ASN A 121 1.84 6.53 -10.61
C ASN A 121 2.43 6.12 -9.25
N GLU A 122 3.05 7.06 -8.52
CA GLU A 122 3.51 6.84 -7.14
C GLU A 122 2.46 7.26 -6.12
N PHE A 123 2.09 6.35 -5.22
CA PHE A 123 1.10 6.58 -4.17
C PHE A 123 1.54 6.00 -2.83
N HIS A 124 1.23 6.70 -1.76
CA HIS A 124 1.22 6.12 -0.42
C HIS A 124 -0.12 5.41 -0.19
N ILE A 125 -0.07 4.26 0.48
CA ILE A 125 -1.25 3.53 0.95
C ILE A 125 -1.40 3.84 2.45
N GLY A 126 -2.17 4.86 2.78
CA GLY A 126 -2.34 5.39 4.13
C GLY A 126 -3.48 4.74 4.91
N TYR A 127 -3.27 4.54 6.21
CA TYR A 127 -4.36 4.30 7.14
C TYR A 127 -5.25 5.56 7.19
N PRO A 128 -6.60 5.43 7.16
CA PRO A 128 -7.48 6.59 6.98
C PRO A 128 -7.45 7.58 8.16
N ASP A 129 -7.22 7.08 9.37
CA ASP A 129 -7.21 7.89 10.59
C ASP A 129 -5.79 8.19 11.09
N LEU A 130 -5.66 9.21 11.93
CA LEU A 130 -4.43 9.42 12.70
C LEU A 130 -4.34 8.37 13.81
N VAL A 131 -3.14 7.85 14.01
CA VAL A 131 -2.81 6.94 15.11
C VAL A 131 -1.78 7.63 15.97
N ASP A 132 -2.15 7.92 17.22
CA ASP A 132 -1.32 8.71 18.15
C ASP A 132 -0.86 10.08 17.58
N GLY A 133 -1.69 10.68 16.73
CA GLY A 133 -1.39 11.96 16.06
C GLY A 133 -0.51 11.84 14.80
N GLU A 134 -0.12 10.64 14.41
CA GLU A 134 0.70 10.37 13.23
C GLU A 134 -0.12 9.82 12.06
N VAL A 135 0.29 10.18 10.83
CA VAL A 135 -0.17 9.50 9.62
C VAL A 135 0.65 8.23 9.45
N LEU A 136 -0.02 7.08 9.41
CA LEU A 136 0.61 5.79 9.15
C LEU A 136 0.32 5.32 7.72
N VAL A 137 1.32 4.72 7.08
CA VAL A 137 1.24 4.16 5.73
C VAL A 137 1.72 2.71 5.72
N VAL A 138 1.22 1.93 4.78
CA VAL A 138 1.72 0.58 4.49
C VAL A 138 3.13 0.70 3.91
N ASP A 139 4.10 0.11 4.60
CA ASP A 139 5.50 0.07 4.18
C ASP A 139 6.17 -1.24 4.62
N ASN A 140 7.44 -1.41 4.27
CA ASN A 140 8.27 -2.51 4.72
C ASN A 140 8.32 -2.58 6.26
N SER A 141 8.20 -3.78 6.79
CA SER A 141 8.53 -4.06 8.18
C SER A 141 10.04 -4.08 8.36
N PHE A 142 10.54 -3.36 9.37
CA PHE A 142 11.96 -3.41 9.78
C PHE A 142 12.30 -4.67 10.59
N ALA A 143 11.31 -5.51 10.90
CA ALA A 143 11.59 -6.82 11.46
C ALA A 143 12.34 -7.65 10.42
N ARG A 144 13.52 -8.19 10.79
CA ARG A 144 14.26 -9.11 9.94
C ARG A 144 13.47 -10.40 9.76
N SER A 145 12.58 -10.44 8.77
CA SER A 145 11.77 -11.60 8.41
C SER A 145 11.99 -11.94 6.94
N PHE A 146 12.09 -13.23 6.63
CA PHE A 146 12.07 -13.74 5.26
C PHE A 146 10.83 -14.63 5.06
N PRO A 147 9.98 -14.35 4.05
CA PRO A 147 10.05 -13.21 3.13
C PRO A 147 9.83 -11.86 3.84
N PRO A 148 10.31 -10.73 3.28
CA PRO A 148 10.04 -9.40 3.84
C PRO A 148 8.54 -9.13 3.89
N ARG A 149 8.09 -8.48 4.96
CA ARG A 149 6.66 -8.30 5.30
C ARG A 149 6.29 -6.83 5.28
N LEU A 150 5.00 -6.55 5.17
CA LEU A 150 4.45 -5.21 5.26
C LEU A 150 3.93 -4.91 6.68
N ALA A 151 4.05 -3.65 7.09
CA ALA A 151 3.52 -3.12 8.35
C ALA A 151 3.13 -1.65 8.19
N LEU A 152 2.32 -1.14 9.11
CA LEU A 152 2.12 0.31 9.25
C LEU A 152 3.41 0.97 9.74
N GLN A 153 3.85 2.00 9.04
CA GLN A 153 4.98 2.85 9.42
C GLN A 153 4.57 4.32 9.35
N PRO A 154 5.20 5.22 10.11
CA PRO A 154 4.97 6.65 9.95
C PRO A 154 5.28 7.09 8.52
N LEU A 155 4.44 7.97 7.96
CA LEU A 155 4.80 8.69 6.75
C LEU A 155 6.04 9.55 7.07
N GLY A 156 7.15 9.28 6.38
CA GLY A 156 8.41 9.98 6.63
C GLY A 156 8.30 11.48 6.35
N ALA A 157 8.81 12.31 7.27
CA ALA A 157 8.88 13.77 7.12
C ALA A 157 10.22 14.21 6.48
N ASP A 158 10.57 13.67 5.31
CA ASP A 158 11.69 14.09 4.44
C ASP A 158 13.09 13.41 4.57
N ILE A 159 13.45 12.60 5.57
CA ILE A 159 14.85 12.04 5.63
C ILE A 159 14.98 10.64 6.29
N GLY A 160 14.13 9.68 5.93
CA GLY A 160 14.26 8.29 6.42
C GLY A 160 13.84 7.24 5.38
N PRO A 161 14.24 5.95 5.54
CA PRO A 161 13.86 4.87 4.62
C PRO A 161 12.39 4.42 4.79
N THR A 162 11.60 5.16 5.57
CA THR A 162 10.22 4.86 5.97
C THR A 162 9.23 5.76 5.23
N GLY A 163 8.06 5.23 4.94
CA GLY A 163 6.98 5.94 4.28
C GLY A 163 7.29 6.27 2.83
N LEU A 164 8.05 5.39 2.15
CA LEU A 164 8.32 5.54 0.72
C LEU A 164 7.07 5.17 -0.10
N PRO A 165 6.81 5.86 -1.22
CA PRO A 165 5.64 5.57 -2.04
C PRO A 165 5.78 4.26 -2.81
N TRP A 166 4.63 3.68 -3.15
CA TRP A 166 4.52 2.51 -4.00
C TRP A 166 4.23 2.93 -5.44
N GLN A 167 4.81 2.20 -6.39
CA GLN A 167 4.51 2.31 -7.82
C GLN A 167 3.27 1.47 -8.13
N PHE A 168 2.31 2.07 -8.83
CA PHE A 168 1.11 1.42 -9.33
C PHE A 168 1.18 1.29 -10.85
N GLU A 169 1.49 0.09 -11.33
CA GLU A 169 1.54 -0.23 -12.75
C GLU A 169 0.18 -0.84 -13.17
N LEU A 170 -0.55 -0.15 -14.05
CA LEU A 170 -1.83 -0.64 -14.57
C LEU A 170 -1.59 -1.92 -15.39
N VAL A 171 -2.46 -2.91 -15.21
CA VAL A 171 -2.43 -4.18 -15.95
C VAL A 171 -3.74 -4.33 -16.73
N ASP A 172 -3.61 -4.51 -18.04
CA ASP A 172 -4.75 -4.74 -18.95
C ASP A 172 -5.33 -6.16 -18.78
#